data_AF-A0A8B3C757-F1
#
_entry.id   AF-A0A8B3C757-F1
#
_cell.length_a   1.000
_cell.length_b   1.000
_cell.length_c   1.000
_cell.angle_alpha   90.00
_cell.angle_beta   90.00
_cell.angle_gamma   90.00
#
_symmetry.space_group_name_H-M   'P 1'
#
loop_
_entity.id
_entity.type
_entity.pdbx_description
1 polymer ?
#
loop_
_entity_poly.entity_id
_entity_poly.type
_entity_poly.pdbx_seq_one_letter_code
_entity_poly.pdbx_strand_id
1 'polypeptide(L)'
;MKKLVLLYGALALLALGVRAQTPEYTAKMTRMLELSGSDAVMKELPKQMIGMMKQQVPAMPDSVSRQIEDLMAEYFPKMLEMMTPIYAKYYTEEDLDGLIAFYESPLGKKMASTQPLILKEVMGVVPQWAAEFGSKMSEIVKSAKIQTQP
;
A
#
# COMPACT_ATOMS: atom_id res chain seq x y z
N MET A 1 -31.73 30.44 -25.45
CA MET A 1 -31.91 28.99 -25.20
C MET A 1 -30.63 28.15 -25.25
N LYS A 2 -29.59 28.52 -26.05
CA LYS A 2 -28.31 27.78 -26.08
C LYS A 2 -27.41 27.96 -24.83
N LYS A 3 -27.56 29.07 -24.09
CA LYS A 3 -26.80 29.35 -22.86
C LYS A 3 -27.34 28.65 -21.60
N LEU A 4 -28.58 28.14 -21.64
CA LEU A 4 -29.22 27.44 -20.51
C LEU A 4 -28.86 25.94 -20.46
N VAL A 5 -28.53 25.34 -21.60
CA VAL A 5 -28.11 23.92 -21.68
C VAL A 5 -26.71 23.71 -21.10
N LEU A 6 -25.84 24.72 -21.18
CA LEU A 6 -24.47 24.65 -20.64
C LEU A 6 -24.43 24.69 -19.10
N LEU A 7 -25.46 25.21 -18.44
CA LEU A 7 -25.54 25.28 -16.98
C LEU A 7 -25.96 23.96 -16.32
N TYR A 8 -26.72 23.11 -17.04
CA TYR A 8 -27.09 21.77 -16.54
C TYR A 8 -25.98 20.72 -16.77
N GLY A 9 -25.17 20.88 -17.82
CA GLY A 9 -24.02 19.99 -18.06
C GLY A 9 -22.92 20.13 -17.01
N ALA A 10 -22.74 21.32 -16.43
CA ALA A 10 -21.76 21.56 -15.37
C ALA A 10 -22.21 21.02 -14.00
N LEU A 11 -23.52 20.90 -13.75
CA LEU A 11 -24.04 20.39 -12.47
C LEU A 11 -24.00 18.85 -12.38
N ALA A 12 -24.00 18.14 -13.52
CA ALA A 12 -23.90 16.68 -13.55
C ALA A 12 -22.47 16.17 -13.27
N LEU A 13 -21.44 16.97 -13.54
CA LEU A 13 -20.03 16.61 -13.27
C LEU A 13 -19.65 16.74 -11.78
N LEU A 14 -20.43 17.48 -10.98
CA LEU A 14 -20.21 17.60 -9.53
C LEU A 14 -20.85 16.47 -8.71
N ALA A 15 -21.76 15.70 -9.29
CA ALA A 15 -22.44 14.60 -8.59
C ALA A 15 -21.58 13.32 -8.45
N LEU A 16 -20.48 13.20 -9.21
CA LEU A 16 -19.57 12.06 -9.12
C LEU A 16 -18.68 12.09 -7.87
N GLY A 17 -18.40 13.28 -7.31
CA GLY A 17 -17.57 13.42 -6.11
C GLY A 17 -18.27 13.03 -4.80
N VAL A 18 -19.62 13.00 -4.78
CA VAL A 18 -20.42 12.68 -3.58
C VAL A 18 -20.69 11.18 -3.45
N ARG A 19 -20.56 10.41 -4.53
CA ARG A 19 -20.80 8.95 -4.52
C ARG A 19 -19.67 8.13 -3.86
N ALA A 20 -18.46 8.66 -3.79
CA ALA A 20 -17.28 7.87 -3.40
C ALA A 20 -17.07 7.73 -1.88
N GLN A 21 -18.04 8.14 -1.05
CA GLN A 21 -18.00 8.05 0.42
C GLN A 21 -19.13 7.16 0.98
N THR A 22 -19.66 6.23 0.19
CA THR A 22 -20.71 5.32 0.64
C THR A 22 -20.11 4.21 1.53
N PRO A 23 -20.91 3.63 2.45
CA PRO A 23 -20.56 2.40 3.15
C PRO A 23 -20.20 1.26 2.18
N GLU A 24 -20.84 1.23 0.99
CA GLU A 24 -20.57 0.25 -0.06
C GLU A 24 -19.17 0.39 -0.65
N TYR A 25 -18.75 1.61 -1.01
CA TYR A 25 -17.39 1.86 -1.49
C TYR A 25 -16.35 1.40 -0.47
N THR A 26 -16.55 1.77 0.81
CA THR A 26 -15.63 1.37 1.90
C THR A 26 -15.54 -0.15 2.01
N ALA A 27 -16.67 -0.86 1.93
CA ALA A 27 -16.70 -2.32 1.98
C ALA A 27 -15.95 -2.95 0.79
N LYS A 28 -16.14 -2.44 -0.43
CA LYS A 28 -15.42 -2.91 -1.62
C LYS A 28 -13.92 -2.65 -1.51
N MET A 29 -13.52 -1.47 -1.07
CA MET A 29 -12.12 -1.13 -0.83
C MET A 29 -11.48 -2.07 0.19
N THR A 30 -12.15 -2.29 1.33
CA THR A 30 -11.67 -3.23 2.37
C THR A 30 -11.51 -4.63 1.80
N ARG A 31 -12.50 -5.13 1.05
CA ARG A 31 -12.44 -6.45 0.41
C ARG A 31 -11.28 -6.57 -0.57
N MET A 32 -11.04 -5.54 -1.38
CA MET A 32 -9.91 -5.49 -2.31
C MET A 32 -8.57 -5.55 -1.55
N LEU A 33 -8.41 -4.78 -0.47
CA LEU A 33 -7.20 -4.81 0.37
C LEU A 33 -6.96 -6.18 1.01
N GLU A 34 -8.03 -6.86 1.43
CA GLU A 34 -7.92 -8.22 1.96
C GLU A 34 -7.41 -9.19 0.90
N LEU A 35 -8.01 -9.16 -0.28
CA LEU A 35 -7.67 -10.07 -1.37
C LEU A 35 -6.29 -9.80 -1.97
N SER A 36 -5.82 -8.55 -1.94
CA SER A 36 -4.48 -8.20 -2.42
C SER A 36 -3.35 -8.66 -1.47
N GLY A 37 -3.68 -9.17 -0.29
CA GLY A 37 -2.72 -9.50 0.76
C GLY A 37 -2.28 -8.29 1.60
N SER A 38 -2.94 -7.14 1.45
CA SER A 38 -2.71 -5.98 2.33
C SER A 38 -3.30 -6.21 3.73
N ASP A 39 -4.18 -7.21 3.91
CA ASP A 39 -4.61 -7.64 5.24
C ASP A 39 -3.46 -8.11 6.12
N ALA A 40 -2.43 -8.72 5.54
CA ALA A 40 -1.24 -9.16 6.26
C ALA A 40 -0.53 -7.94 6.85
N VAL A 41 -0.40 -6.85 6.09
CA VAL A 41 0.15 -5.59 6.62
C VAL A 41 -0.70 -5.07 7.76
N MET A 42 -2.03 -5.11 7.60
CA MET A 42 -2.98 -4.63 8.60
C MET A 42 -3.00 -5.49 9.89
N LYS A 43 -2.68 -6.78 9.80
CA LYS A 43 -2.56 -7.71 10.94
C LYS A 43 -1.17 -7.70 11.60
N GLU A 44 -0.12 -7.54 10.81
CA GLU A 44 1.26 -7.62 11.31
C GLU A 44 1.77 -6.28 11.86
N LEU A 45 1.30 -5.14 11.33
CA LEU A 45 1.70 -3.83 11.82
C LEU A 45 1.34 -3.60 13.30
N PRO A 46 0.13 -3.93 13.78
CA PRO A 46 -0.18 -3.92 15.22
C PRO A 46 0.81 -4.74 16.06
N LYS A 47 1.10 -5.98 15.64
CA LYS A 47 2.02 -6.87 16.35
C LYS A 47 3.43 -6.29 16.39
N GLN A 48 3.89 -5.70 15.29
CA GLN A 48 5.19 -5.05 15.22
C GLN A 48 5.26 -3.85 16.17
N MET A 49 4.21 -3.01 16.20
CA MET A 49 4.13 -1.86 17.11
C MET A 49 4.18 -2.31 18.57
N ILE A 50 3.44 -3.35 18.93
CA ILE A 50 3.43 -3.91 20.29
C ILE A 50 4.79 -4.53 20.63
N GLY A 51 5.41 -5.23 19.68
CA GLY A 51 6.76 -5.76 19.85
C GLY A 51 7.77 -4.65 20.17
N MET A 52 7.70 -3.52 19.46
CA MET A 52 8.52 -2.34 19.76
C MET A 52 8.21 -1.73 21.13
N MET A 53 6.93 -1.67 21.51
CA MET A 53 6.52 -1.20 22.85
C MET A 53 7.05 -2.10 23.97
N LYS A 54 6.99 -3.44 23.80
CA LYS A 54 7.56 -4.41 24.74
C LYS A 54 9.07 -4.27 24.87
N GLN A 55 9.79 -3.93 23.80
CA GLN A 55 11.22 -3.65 23.86
C GLN A 55 11.52 -2.39 24.68
N GLN A 56 10.68 -1.35 24.57
CA GLN A 56 10.84 -0.10 25.34
C GLN A 56 10.37 -0.24 26.80
N VAL A 57 9.38 -1.09 27.05
CA VAL A 57 8.82 -1.37 28.38
C VAL A 57 8.87 -2.89 28.64
N PRO A 58 10.04 -3.45 29.01
CA PRO A 58 10.21 -4.90 29.17
C PRO A 58 9.31 -5.53 30.25
N ALA A 59 8.85 -4.74 31.21
CA ALA A 59 7.95 -5.16 32.29
C ALA A 59 6.46 -5.00 31.95
N MET A 60 6.10 -4.71 30.69
CA MET A 60 4.71 -4.56 30.27
C MET A 60 3.95 -5.89 30.48
N PRO A 61 2.87 -5.89 31.28
CA PRO A 61 2.03 -7.08 31.44
C PRO A 61 1.36 -7.48 30.13
N ASP A 62 1.21 -8.77 29.87
CA ASP A 62 0.52 -9.27 28.67
C ASP A 62 -0.93 -8.80 28.59
N SER A 63 -1.59 -8.55 29.73
CA SER A 63 -2.94 -7.99 29.77
C SER A 63 -3.01 -6.58 29.18
N VAL A 64 -1.96 -5.77 29.34
CA VAL A 64 -1.86 -4.43 28.75
C VAL A 64 -1.62 -4.54 27.24
N SER A 65 -0.74 -5.44 26.81
CA SER A 65 -0.53 -5.68 25.38
C SER A 65 -1.82 -6.10 24.67
N ARG A 66 -2.61 -7.00 25.27
CA ARG A 66 -3.92 -7.39 24.74
C ARG A 66 -4.91 -6.23 24.66
N GLN A 67 -4.97 -5.37 25.68
CA GLN A 67 -5.80 -4.16 25.63
C GLN A 67 -5.42 -3.23 24.47
N ILE A 68 -4.12 -3.14 24.15
CA ILE A 68 -3.63 -2.36 23.01
C ILE A 68 -4.02 -3.04 21.68
N GLU A 69 -3.92 -4.38 21.58
CA GLU A 69 -4.39 -5.14 20.41
C GLU A 69 -5.89 -4.90 20.16
N ASP A 70 -6.71 -5.01 21.22
CA ASP A 70 -8.15 -4.80 21.15
C ASP A 70 -8.47 -3.36 20.73
N LEU A 71 -7.77 -2.37 21.30
CA LEU A 71 -7.92 -0.95 20.93
C LEU A 71 -7.53 -0.71 19.46
N MET A 72 -6.46 -1.34 18.98
CA MET A 72 -6.05 -1.23 17.57
C MET A 72 -7.11 -1.83 16.64
N ALA A 73 -7.69 -2.97 17.01
CA ALA A 73 -8.80 -3.58 16.25
C ALA A 73 -10.05 -2.68 16.23
N GLU A 74 -10.37 -2.03 17.36
CA GLU A 74 -11.49 -1.07 17.45
C GLU A 74 -11.27 0.17 16.55
N TYR A 75 -10.02 0.64 16.43
CA TYR A 75 -9.68 1.81 15.62
C TYR A 75 -9.50 1.49 14.13
N PHE A 76 -9.45 0.21 13.77
CA PHE A 76 -9.22 -0.20 12.40
C PHE A 76 -10.32 0.25 11.41
N PRO A 77 -11.63 0.15 11.72
CA PRO A 77 -12.68 0.73 10.89
C PRO A 77 -12.49 2.24 10.63
N LYS A 78 -12.06 3.00 11.64
CA LYS A 78 -11.79 4.44 11.50
C LYS A 78 -10.63 4.72 10.54
N MET A 79 -9.62 3.86 10.51
CA MET A 79 -8.54 3.96 9.52
C MET A 79 -9.10 3.75 8.09
N LEU A 80 -9.97 2.75 7.90
CA LEU A 80 -10.60 2.50 6.60
C LEU A 80 -11.44 3.70 6.15
N GLU A 81 -12.23 4.30 7.04
CA GLU A 81 -12.98 5.53 6.75
C GLU A 81 -12.07 6.69 6.31
N MET A 82 -10.89 6.83 6.93
CA MET A 82 -9.89 7.83 6.53
C MET A 82 -9.24 7.52 5.17
N MET A 83 -9.11 6.25 4.81
CA MET A 83 -8.55 5.81 3.53
C MET A 83 -9.55 5.93 2.37
N THR A 84 -10.84 5.73 2.62
CA THR A 84 -11.91 5.82 1.61
C THR A 84 -11.80 7.06 0.71
N PRO A 85 -11.75 8.31 1.23
CA PRO A 85 -11.64 9.50 0.38
C PRO A 85 -10.29 9.61 -0.36
N ILE A 86 -9.26 8.86 0.04
CA ILE A 86 -7.98 8.80 -0.67
C ILE A 86 -8.12 7.88 -1.89
N TYR A 87 -8.64 6.66 -1.70
CA TYR A 87 -8.86 5.70 -2.79
C TYR A 87 -9.87 6.23 -3.80
N ALA A 88 -10.94 6.88 -3.32
CA ALA A 88 -11.99 7.50 -4.12
C ALA A 88 -11.48 8.51 -5.17
N LYS A 89 -10.28 9.08 -4.98
CA LYS A 89 -9.66 10.00 -5.96
C LYS A 89 -9.15 9.28 -7.20
N TYR A 90 -8.89 7.97 -7.10
CA TYR A 90 -8.18 7.19 -8.12
C TYR A 90 -8.99 6.01 -8.64
N TYR A 91 -9.94 5.49 -7.84
CA TYR A 91 -10.73 4.33 -8.18
C TYR A 91 -12.21 4.62 -8.00
N THR A 92 -13.00 4.21 -8.98
CA THR A 92 -14.45 4.14 -8.90
C THR A 92 -14.88 2.82 -8.24
N GLU A 93 -16.16 2.68 -7.90
CA GLU A 93 -16.67 1.39 -7.42
C GLU A 93 -16.50 0.27 -8.46
N GLU A 94 -16.65 0.57 -9.75
CA GLU A 94 -16.47 -0.40 -10.83
C GLU A 94 -15.01 -0.86 -10.93
N ASP A 95 -14.05 0.06 -10.73
CA ASP A 95 -12.63 -0.30 -10.66
C ASP A 95 -12.36 -1.25 -9.47
N LEU A 96 -12.97 -0.97 -8.31
CA LEU A 96 -12.85 -1.84 -7.15
C LEU A 96 -13.46 -3.23 -7.40
N ASP A 97 -14.63 -3.30 -8.04
CA ASP A 97 -15.25 -4.57 -8.43
C ASP A 97 -14.36 -5.37 -9.38
N GLY A 98 -13.72 -4.71 -10.36
CA GLY A 98 -12.76 -5.33 -11.26
C GLY A 98 -11.50 -5.84 -10.55
N LEU A 99 -10.96 -5.06 -9.60
CA LEU A 99 -9.80 -5.45 -8.80
C LEU A 99 -10.13 -6.64 -7.88
N ILE A 100 -11.30 -6.66 -7.25
CA ILE A 100 -11.80 -7.78 -6.45
C ILE A 100 -11.86 -9.04 -7.32
N ALA A 101 -12.54 -8.96 -8.47
CA ALA A 101 -12.67 -10.10 -9.38
C ALA A 101 -11.30 -10.61 -9.85
N PHE A 102 -10.36 -9.71 -10.13
CA PHE A 102 -8.98 -10.08 -10.46
C PHE A 102 -8.31 -10.84 -9.31
N TYR A 103 -8.30 -10.30 -8.09
CA TYR A 103 -7.65 -10.95 -6.94
C TYR A 103 -8.35 -12.24 -6.49
N GLU A 104 -9.63 -12.44 -6.81
CA GLU A 104 -10.33 -13.71 -6.57
C GLU A 104 -9.96 -14.81 -7.59
N SER A 105 -9.47 -14.42 -8.77
CA SER A 105 -9.02 -15.36 -9.81
C SER A 105 -7.79 -16.18 -9.36
N PRO A 106 -7.54 -17.36 -9.96
CA PRO A 106 -6.33 -18.13 -9.66
C PRO A 106 -5.03 -17.35 -9.87
N LEU A 107 -4.97 -16.51 -10.91
CA LEU A 107 -3.81 -15.68 -11.20
C LEU A 107 -3.65 -14.56 -10.17
N GLY A 108 -4.74 -13.88 -9.81
CA GLY A 108 -4.70 -12.82 -8.80
C GLY A 108 -4.28 -13.33 -7.42
N LYS A 109 -4.79 -14.50 -6.99
CA LYS A 109 -4.34 -15.18 -5.76
C LYS A 109 -2.85 -15.54 -5.80
N LYS A 110 -2.38 -16.05 -6.94
CA LYS A 110 -0.94 -16.31 -7.14
C LYS A 110 -0.14 -15.02 -7.04
N MET A 111 -0.60 -13.93 -7.66
CA MET A 111 0.08 -12.62 -7.60
C MET A 111 0.15 -12.09 -6.16
N ALA A 112 -0.97 -12.09 -5.42
CA ALA A 112 -1.02 -11.63 -4.03
C ALA A 112 -0.08 -12.42 -3.11
N SER A 113 -0.01 -13.75 -3.28
CA SER A 113 0.88 -14.60 -2.47
C SER A 113 2.35 -14.56 -2.89
N THR A 114 2.65 -14.30 -4.16
CA THR A 114 4.04 -14.33 -4.66
C THR A 114 4.72 -12.97 -4.64
N GLN A 115 3.99 -11.85 -4.73
CA GLN A 115 4.61 -10.52 -4.76
C GLN A 115 5.50 -10.21 -3.55
N PRO A 116 5.08 -10.49 -2.30
CA PRO A 116 5.96 -10.28 -1.14
C PRO A 116 7.25 -11.11 -1.21
N LEU A 117 7.17 -12.33 -1.77
CA LEU A 117 8.34 -13.21 -1.94
C LEU A 117 9.29 -12.65 -3.00
N ILE A 118 8.75 -12.23 -4.15
CA ILE A 118 9.52 -11.59 -5.22
C ILE A 118 10.22 -10.34 -4.69
N LEU A 119 9.50 -9.46 -3.98
CA LEU A 119 10.08 -8.25 -3.42
C LEU A 119 11.24 -8.57 -2.45
N LYS A 120 11.08 -9.59 -1.59
CA LYS A 120 12.14 -10.05 -0.69
C LYS A 120 13.37 -10.53 -1.45
N GLU A 121 13.18 -11.33 -2.51
CA GLU A 121 14.29 -11.82 -3.33
C GLU A 121 14.99 -10.68 -4.09
N VAL A 122 14.23 -9.73 -4.65
CA VAL A 122 14.77 -8.55 -5.33
C VAL A 122 15.64 -7.71 -4.39
N MET A 123 15.22 -7.50 -3.15
CA MET A 123 16.04 -6.80 -2.15
C MET A 123 17.37 -7.53 -1.86
N GLY A 124 17.40 -8.86 -2.02
CA GLY A 124 18.63 -9.66 -1.90
C GLY A 124 19.63 -9.46 -3.05
N VAL A 125 19.19 -8.98 -4.22
CA VAL A 125 20.05 -8.75 -5.39
C VAL A 125 20.73 -7.38 -5.35
N VAL A 126 20.15 -6.39 -4.65
CA VAL A 126 20.65 -5.01 -4.59
C VAL A 126 22.14 -4.92 -4.18
N PRO A 127 22.62 -5.63 -3.13
CA PRO A 127 24.02 -5.55 -2.74
C PRO A 127 24.98 -6.08 -3.81
N GLN A 128 24.61 -7.15 -4.51
CA GLN A 128 25.43 -7.72 -5.59
C GLN A 128 25.55 -6.73 -6.75
N TRP A 129 24.43 -6.16 -7.17
CA TRP A 129 24.42 -5.13 -8.21
C TRP A 129 25.28 -3.92 -7.80
N ALA A 130 25.16 -3.45 -6.56
CA ALA A 130 25.94 -2.32 -6.04
C ALA A 130 27.45 -2.62 -6.02
N ALA A 131 27.85 -3.84 -5.67
CA ALA A 131 29.25 -4.26 -5.68
C ALA A 131 29.82 -4.28 -7.10
N GLU A 132 29.09 -4.84 -8.07
CA GLU A 132 29.52 -4.85 -9.47
C GLU A 132 29.64 -3.43 -10.04
N PHE A 133 28.63 -2.59 -9.78
CA PHE A 133 28.64 -1.18 -10.16
C PHE A 133 29.86 -0.44 -9.57
N GLY A 134 30.11 -0.62 -8.27
CA GLY A 134 31.25 -0.02 -7.59
C GLY A 134 32.61 -0.47 -8.16
N SER A 135 32.74 -1.74 -8.54
CA SER A 135 33.94 -2.27 -9.18
C SER A 135 34.18 -1.60 -10.54
N LYS A 136 33.17 -1.57 -11.41
CA LYS A 136 33.27 -0.92 -12.74
C LYS A 136 33.56 0.57 -12.63
N MET A 137 32.94 1.26 -11.67
CA MET A 137 33.24 2.66 -11.36
C MET A 137 34.70 2.87 -10.95
N SER A 138 35.25 2.00 -10.09
CA SER A 138 36.65 2.06 -9.67
C SER A 138 37.62 1.88 -10.85
N GLU A 139 37.32 0.94 -11.76
CA GLU A 139 38.10 0.72 -12.98
C GLU A 139 38.12 1.94 -13.89
N ILE A 140 36.96 2.57 -14.12
CA ILE A 140 36.85 3.79 -14.92
C ILE A 140 37.70 4.90 -14.29
N VAL A 141 37.57 5.15 -12.99
CA VAL A 141 38.35 6.21 -12.31
C VAL A 141 39.85 5.95 -12.38
N LYS A 142 40.29 4.69 -12.23
CA LYS A 142 41.71 4.33 -12.37
C LYS A 142 42.20 4.57 -13.79
N SER A 143 41.46 4.13 -14.81
CA SER A 143 41.84 4.34 -16.22
C SER A 143 41.94 5.82 -16.58
N ALA A 144 41.04 6.66 -16.06
CA ALA A 144 41.08 8.11 -16.27
C ALA A 144 42.31 8.74 -15.60
N LYS A 145 42.64 8.34 -14.35
CA LYS A 145 43.84 8.85 -13.65
C LYS A 145 45.14 8.44 -14.35
N ILE A 146 45.21 7.22 -14.89
CA ILE A 146 46.37 6.72 -15.64
C ILE A 146 46.60 7.51 -16.93
N GLN A 147 45.53 7.97 -17.60
CA GLN A 147 45.66 8.79 -18.82
C GLN A 147 46.06 10.25 -18.54
N THR A 148 46.02 10.70 -17.27
CA THR A 148 46.29 12.10 -16.89
C THR A 148 47.63 12.33 -16.19
N GLN A 149 48.44 11.29 -15.95
CA GLN A 149 49.84 11.45 -15.53
C GLN A 149 50.74 11.58 -16.77
N PRO A 150 51.70 12.53 -16.79
CA PRO A 150 52.57 12.80 -17.93
C PRO A 150 53.57 11.67 -18.22
#